data_AF-A0A354T8M3-F1
#
_entry.id   AF-A0A354T8M3-F1
#
_cell.length_a   1.000
_cell.length_b   1.000
_cell.length_c   1.000
_cell.angle_alpha   90.00
_cell.angle_beta   90.00
_cell.angle_gamma   90.00
#
_symmetry.space_group_name_H-M   'P 1'
#
loop_
_entity.id
_entity.type
_entity.pdbx_description
1 polymer ?
#
loop_
_entity_poly.entity_id
_entity_poly.type
_entity_poly.pdbx_seq_one_letter_code
_entity_poly.pdbx_strand_id
1 'polypeptide(L)'
;MSTPKPTSQDDLQKQLLQAMLEIYQRSLKETGVNHSMFHRMIHEQGAHATALHLVHAPKPSDGYTDLYLKGRLDLTVEALVLQKKWDPIFEEETRQLARKRLTEYRFDFKRYGL
;
A
#
# COMPACT_ATOMS: atom_id res chain seq x y z
N MET A 1 30.81 -16.71 4.28
CA MET A 1 29.98 -15.68 3.61
C MET A 1 28.66 -16.34 3.24
N SER A 2 27.62 -16.16 4.06
CA SER A 2 26.31 -16.75 3.79
C SER A 2 25.57 -15.89 2.77
N THR A 3 25.27 -16.45 1.60
CA THR A 3 24.36 -15.86 0.63
C THR A 3 22.98 -15.65 1.26
N PRO A 4 22.30 -14.50 1.05
CA PRO A 4 20.95 -14.33 1.55
C PRO A 4 20.03 -15.36 0.88
N LYS A 5 19.28 -16.09 1.71
CA LYS A 5 18.27 -17.07 1.28
C LYS A 5 17.23 -16.33 0.42
N PRO A 6 16.74 -16.92 -0.70
CA PRO A 6 15.62 -16.32 -1.44
C PRO A 6 14.47 -16.09 -0.47
N THR A 7 13.97 -14.85 -0.42
CA THR A 7 12.85 -14.46 0.44
C THR A 7 11.63 -15.30 0.05
N SER A 8 11.10 -16.08 0.99
CA SER A 8 9.90 -16.88 0.72
C SER A 8 8.67 -15.97 0.58
N GLN A 9 7.61 -16.43 -0.09
CA GLN A 9 6.36 -15.66 -0.18
C GLN A 9 5.78 -15.34 1.21
N ASP A 10 5.94 -16.25 2.18
CA ASP A 10 5.54 -16.04 3.58
C ASP A 10 6.32 -14.89 4.24
N ASP A 11 7.62 -14.79 3.95
CA ASP A 11 8.44 -13.69 4.44
C ASP A 11 8.04 -12.36 3.80
N LEU A 12 7.65 -12.36 2.52
CA LEU A 12 7.11 -11.18 1.84
C LEU A 12 5.75 -10.76 2.43
N GLN A 13 4.88 -11.71 2.78
CA GLN A 13 3.59 -11.39 3.41
C GLN A 13 3.77 -10.76 4.80
N LYS A 14 4.70 -11.27 5.62
CA LYS A 14 5.03 -10.66 6.93
C LYS A 14 5.61 -9.26 6.77
N GLN A 15 6.49 -9.08 5.77
CA GLN A 15 7.05 -7.76 5.46
C GLN A 15 5.97 -6.80 4.92
N LEU A 16 5.00 -7.29 4.15
CA LEU A 16 3.87 -6.49 3.67
C LEU A 16 3.02 -6.00 4.85
N LEU A 17 2.72 -6.88 5.81
CA LEU A 17 2.03 -6.49 7.04
C LEU A 17 2.75 -5.36 7.74
N GLN A 18 4.06 -5.50 7.96
CA GLN A 18 4.87 -4.47 8.59
C GLN A 18 4.85 -3.16 7.80
N ALA A 19 4.99 -3.21 6.47
CA ALA A 19 4.96 -2.03 5.62
C ALA A 19 3.57 -1.33 5.62
N MET A 20 2.47 -2.08 5.67
CA MET A 20 1.12 -1.53 5.80
C MET A 20 0.91 -0.83 7.15
N LEU A 21 1.43 -1.40 8.24
CA LEU A 21 1.40 -0.75 9.55
C LEU A 21 2.27 0.50 9.59
N GLU A 22 3.41 0.51 8.90
CA GLU A 22 4.29 1.68 8.78
C GLU A 22 3.63 2.84 8.04
N ILE A 23 2.98 2.60 6.89
CA ILE A 23 2.25 3.68 6.19
C ILE A 23 1.09 4.22 7.04
N TYR A 24 0.43 3.37 7.82
CA TYR A 24 -0.61 3.79 8.77
C TYR A 24 -0.05 4.70 9.87
N GLN A 25 1.03 4.28 10.52
CA GLN A 25 1.70 5.07 11.57
C GLN A 25 2.21 6.41 11.03
N ARG A 26 2.80 6.39 9.82
CA ARG A 26 3.24 7.60 9.13
C ARG A 26 2.08 8.51 8.75
N SER A 27 0.96 7.96 8.27
CA SER A 27 -0.23 8.76 7.97
C SER A 27 -0.69 9.51 9.21
N LEU A 28 -0.84 8.82 10.33
CA LEU A 28 -1.24 9.44 11.60
C LEU A 28 -0.25 10.51 12.06
N LYS A 29 1.05 10.19 12.07
CA LYS A 29 2.10 11.11 12.52
C LYS A 29 2.25 12.35 11.64
N GLU A 30 2.15 12.17 10.33
CA GLU A 30 2.52 13.20 9.35
C GLU A 30 1.30 14.00 8.85
N THR A 31 0.08 13.49 9.03
CA THR A 31 -1.16 14.16 8.58
C THR A 31 -2.19 14.42 9.69
N GLY A 32 -2.06 13.74 10.84
CA GLY A 32 -3.02 13.77 11.94
C GLY A 32 -4.28 12.94 11.71
N VAL A 33 -4.40 12.24 10.57
CA VAL A 33 -5.59 11.44 10.24
C VAL A 33 -5.45 10.02 10.80
N ASN A 34 -6.48 9.57 11.50
CA ASN A 34 -6.56 8.21 12.05
C ASN A 34 -7.48 7.34 11.19
N HIS A 35 -6.91 6.33 10.53
CA HIS A 35 -7.64 5.36 9.71
C HIS A 35 -7.93 4.06 10.49
N SER A 36 -8.70 4.15 11.58
CA SER A 36 -8.99 2.99 12.46
C SER A 36 -9.58 1.79 11.70
N MET A 37 -10.38 2.04 10.66
CA MET A 37 -10.92 1.00 9.77
C MET A 37 -9.83 0.24 9.03
N PHE A 38 -8.77 0.91 8.57
CA PHE A 38 -7.66 0.27 7.88
C PHE A 38 -6.93 -0.72 8.80
N HIS A 39 -6.64 -0.29 10.03
CA HIS A 39 -6.03 -1.16 11.05
C HIS A 39 -6.92 -2.38 11.37
N ARG A 40 -8.25 -2.17 11.47
CA ARG A 40 -9.21 -3.25 11.68
C ARG A 40 -9.21 -4.26 10.53
N MET A 41 -9.22 -3.80 9.27
CA MET A 41 -9.17 -4.68 8.10
C MET A 41 -7.91 -5.55 8.11
N ILE A 42 -6.74 -4.97 8.40
CA ILE A 42 -5.49 -5.73 8.48
C ILE A 42 -5.59 -6.84 9.53
N HIS A 43 -6.19 -6.56 10.68
CA HIS A 43 -6.38 -7.54 11.75
C HIS A 43 -7.38 -8.65 11.39
N GLU A 44 -8.47 -8.32 10.71
CA GLU A 44 -9.56 -9.27 10.41
C GLU A 44 -9.26 -10.19 9.22
N GLN A 45 -8.67 -9.67 8.15
CA GLN A 45 -8.47 -10.41 6.88
C GLN A 45 -7.01 -10.48 6.41
N GLY A 46 -6.09 -9.81 7.12
CA GLY A 46 -4.67 -9.78 6.77
C GLY A 46 -4.30 -8.69 5.76
N ALA A 47 -3.00 -8.43 5.67
CA ALA A 47 -2.42 -7.35 4.88
C ALA A 47 -2.68 -7.53 3.37
N HIS A 48 -2.41 -8.71 2.83
CA HIS A 48 -2.56 -8.98 1.40
C HIS A 48 -4.01 -8.86 0.93
N ALA A 49 -4.96 -9.51 1.62
CA ALA A 49 -6.38 -9.41 1.31
C ALA A 49 -6.90 -7.97 1.45
N THR A 50 -6.43 -7.23 2.46
CA THR A 50 -6.75 -5.80 2.61
C THR A 50 -6.23 -4.97 1.45
N ALA A 51 -5.01 -5.23 0.98
CA ALA A 51 -4.45 -4.53 -0.16
C ALA A 51 -5.26 -4.79 -1.43
N LEU A 52 -5.58 -6.06 -1.72
CA LEU A 52 -6.44 -6.42 -2.85
C LEU A 52 -7.81 -5.74 -2.76
N HIS A 53 -8.46 -5.82 -1.60
CA HIS A 53 -9.78 -5.22 -1.39
C HIS A 53 -9.78 -3.72 -1.70
N LEU A 54 -8.81 -2.96 -1.18
CA LEU A 54 -8.73 -1.51 -1.37
C LEU A 54 -8.36 -1.15 -2.81
N VAL A 55 -7.42 -1.88 -3.43
CA VAL A 55 -6.97 -1.60 -4.79
C VAL A 55 -8.06 -1.94 -5.82
N HIS A 56 -8.83 -3.00 -5.61
CA HIS A 56 -9.92 -3.42 -6.52
C HIS A 56 -11.23 -2.68 -6.27
N ALA A 57 -11.36 -1.90 -5.20
CA ALA A 57 -12.57 -1.13 -4.93
C ALA A 57 -12.88 -0.15 -6.10
N PRO A 58 -14.14 -0.05 -6.55
CA PRO A 58 -14.50 0.83 -7.66
C PRO A 58 -14.34 2.32 -7.32
N LYS A 59 -14.33 2.64 -6.02
CA LYS A 59 -14.10 3.98 -5.51
C LYS A 59 -12.91 3.96 -4.54
N PRO A 60 -12.12 5.04 -4.47
CA PRO A 60 -11.11 5.17 -3.43
C PRO A 60 -11.74 5.09 -2.04
N SER A 61 -10.97 4.59 -1.08
CA SER A 61 -11.37 4.63 0.32
C SER A 61 -11.34 6.07 0.86
N ASP A 62 -12.03 6.30 1.97
CA ASP A 62 -11.95 7.59 2.66
C ASP A 62 -10.51 7.91 3.06
N GLY A 63 -9.75 6.91 3.52
CA GLY A 63 -8.34 7.09 3.86
C GLY A 63 -7.45 7.47 2.67
N TYR A 64 -7.75 6.93 1.47
CA TYR A 64 -7.08 7.38 0.24
C TYR A 64 -7.38 8.85 -0.03
N THR A 65 -8.65 9.24 0.08
CA THR A 65 -9.11 10.61 -0.17
C THR A 65 -8.48 11.60 0.81
N ASP A 66 -8.43 11.25 2.10
CA ASP A 66 -7.77 12.06 3.12
C ASP A 66 -6.28 12.26 2.80
N LEU A 67 -5.56 11.19 2.45
CA LEU A 67 -4.16 11.26 2.07
C LEU A 67 -3.93 12.10 0.81
N TYR A 68 -4.83 12.02 -0.17
CA TYR A 68 -4.80 12.89 -1.34
C TYR A 68 -4.90 14.37 -0.96
N LEU A 69 -5.88 14.73 -0.12
CA LEU A 69 -6.09 16.11 0.34
C LEU A 69 -4.88 16.65 1.14
N LYS A 70 -4.08 15.76 1.72
CA LYS A 70 -2.85 16.10 2.44
C LYS A 70 -1.59 16.05 1.56
N GLY A 71 -1.72 15.71 0.28
CA GLY A 71 -0.59 15.56 -0.63
C GLY A 71 0.32 14.36 -0.31
N ARG A 72 -0.24 13.32 0.32
CA ARG A 72 0.46 12.15 0.88
C ARG A 72 0.04 10.83 0.27
N LEU A 73 -0.21 10.83 -1.04
CA LEU A 73 -0.50 9.60 -1.79
C LEU A 73 0.64 8.58 -1.73
N ASP A 74 1.87 8.97 -1.37
CA ASP A 74 2.98 8.06 -1.09
C ASP A 74 2.73 7.12 0.10
N LEU A 75 1.79 7.46 0.98
CA LEU A 75 1.39 6.66 2.14
C LEU A 75 0.16 5.79 1.87
N THR A 76 -0.28 5.66 0.61
CA THR A 76 -1.41 4.82 0.24
C THR A 76 -0.98 3.38 -0.03
N VAL A 77 -1.94 2.46 0.02
CA VAL A 77 -1.73 1.06 -0.36
C VAL A 77 -1.36 0.97 -1.84
N GLU A 78 -1.94 1.79 -2.69
CA GLU A 78 -1.68 1.86 -4.12
C GLU A 78 -0.22 2.20 -4.40
N ALA A 79 0.36 3.16 -3.67
CA ALA A 79 1.79 3.47 -3.79
C ALA A 79 2.66 2.32 -3.24
N LEU A 80 2.23 1.69 -2.14
CA LEU A 80 2.93 0.56 -1.55
C LEU A 80 3.03 -0.62 -2.53
N VAL A 81 1.92 -1.07 -3.13
CA VAL A 81 1.89 -2.27 -3.99
C VAL A 81 2.67 -2.12 -5.30
N LEU A 82 3.01 -0.89 -5.70
CA LEU A 82 3.83 -0.62 -6.88
C LEU A 82 5.33 -0.73 -6.65
N GLN A 83 5.79 -0.81 -5.40
CA GLN A 83 7.22 -0.97 -5.13
C GLN A 83 7.71 -2.34 -5.64
N LYS A 84 8.86 -2.34 -6.33
CA LYS A 84 9.47 -3.54 -6.96
C LYS A 84 9.59 -4.75 -6.03
N LYS A 85 9.73 -4.50 -4.73
CA LYS A 85 9.86 -5.53 -3.70
C LYS A 85 8.62 -6.44 -3.62
N TRP A 86 7.44 -5.94 -3.97
CA TRP A 86 6.18 -6.67 -3.83
C TRP A 86 5.69 -7.33 -5.11
N ASP A 87 6.40 -7.16 -6.23
CA ASP A 87 6.10 -7.80 -7.52
C ASP A 87 5.84 -9.32 -7.39
N PRO A 88 6.57 -10.09 -6.56
CA PRO A 88 6.34 -11.54 -6.44
C PRO A 88 5.03 -11.95 -5.73
N ILE A 89 4.34 -11.01 -5.07
CA ILE A 89 3.12 -11.29 -4.30
C ILE A 89 1.89 -10.51 -4.78
N PHE A 90 2.04 -9.61 -5.76
CA PHE A 90 0.92 -8.91 -6.39
C PHE A 90 0.89 -9.20 -7.88
N GLU A 91 -0.29 -9.62 -8.34
CA GLU A 91 -0.54 -9.80 -9.75
C GLU A 91 -0.48 -8.45 -10.49
N GLU A 92 -0.06 -8.52 -11.75
CA GLU A 92 0.10 -7.34 -12.59
C GLU A 92 -1.22 -6.56 -12.76
N GLU A 93 -2.37 -7.25 -12.79
CA GLU A 93 -3.69 -6.59 -12.83
C GLU A 93 -3.90 -5.66 -11.63
N THR A 94 -3.64 -6.16 -10.41
CA THR A 94 -3.75 -5.35 -9.18
C THR A 94 -2.83 -4.12 -9.26
N ARG A 95 -1.61 -4.31 -9.74
CA ARG A 95 -0.64 -3.21 -9.87
C ARG A 95 -1.08 -2.20 -10.92
N GLN A 96 -1.68 -2.63 -12.03
CA GLN A 96 -2.23 -1.73 -13.05
C GLN A 96 -3.38 -0.90 -12.50
N LEU A 97 -4.26 -1.48 -11.69
CA LEU A 97 -5.34 -0.74 -11.02
C LEU A 97 -4.78 0.32 -10.06
N ALA A 98 -3.78 -0.04 -9.25
CA ALA A 98 -3.09 0.91 -8.37
C ALA A 98 -2.45 2.06 -9.15
N ARG A 99 -1.71 1.74 -10.24
CA ARG A 99 -1.08 2.74 -11.12
C ARG A 99 -2.10 3.64 -11.79
N LYS A 100 -3.21 3.08 -12.26
CA LYS A 100 -4.32 3.83 -12.86
C LYS A 100 -4.89 4.83 -11.86
N ARG A 101 -5.24 4.37 -10.65
CA ARG A 101 -5.80 5.24 -9.60
C ARG A 101 -4.84 6.38 -9.24
N LEU A 102 -3.57 6.08 -9.01
CA LEU A 102 -2.57 7.13 -8.71
C LEU A 102 -2.41 8.12 -9.88
N THR A 103 -2.51 7.66 -11.12
CA THR A 103 -2.46 8.53 -12.33
C THR A 103 -3.67 9.46 -12.40
N GLU A 104 -4.87 8.97 -12.11
CA GLU A 104 -6.10 9.79 -12.07
C GLU A 104 -5.99 10.95 -11.07
N TYR A 105 -5.25 10.74 -9.98
CA TYR A 105 -4.97 11.75 -8.96
C TYR A 105 -3.64 12.49 -9.17
N ARG A 106 -3.04 12.39 -10.37
CA ARG A 106 -1.82 13.10 -10.79
C ARG A 106 -0.62 12.88 -9.85
N PHE A 107 -0.48 11.65 -9.33
CA PHE A 107 0.64 11.27 -8.51
C PHE A 107 1.99 11.38 -9.25
N ASP A 108 3.00 11.93 -8.60
CA ASP A 108 4.35 12.08 -9.16
C ASP A 108 5.17 10.80 -8.92
N PHE A 109 5.00 9.82 -9.80
CA PHE A 109 5.73 8.55 -9.73
C PHE A 109 7.25 8.74 -9.68
N LYS A 110 7.79 9.73 -10.42
CA LYS A 110 9.23 9.98 -10.49
C LYS A 110 9.80 10.44 -9.16
N ARG A 111 9.09 11.33 -8.46
CA ARG A 111 9.49 11.81 -7.13
C ARG A 111 9.66 10.69 -6.11
N TYR A 112 8.87 9.62 -6.24
CA TYR A 112 8.87 8.50 -5.29
C TYR A 112 9.54 7.21 -5.82
N GLY A 113 10.11 7.24 -7.03
CA GLY A 113 10.82 6.11 -7.62
C GLY A 113 9.94 4.93 -8.03
N LEU A 114 8.71 5.21 -8.50
CA LEU A 114 7.68 4.23 -8.92
C LEU A 114 7.37 4.25 -10.44
#